data_AF-A0A8J7YWE9-F1
#
_entry.id   AF-A0A8J7YWE9-F1
#
_cell.length_a   1.000
_cell.length_b   1.000
_cell.length_c   1.000
_cell.angle_alpha   90.00
_cell.angle_beta   90.00
_cell.angle_gamma   90.00
#
_symmetry.space_group_name_H-M   'P 1'
#
loop_
_entity.id
_entity.type
_entity.pdbx_description
1 polymer ?
#
loop_
_entity_poly.entity_id
_entity_poly.type
_entity_poly.pdbx_seq_one_letter_code
_entity_poly.pdbx_strand_id
1 'polypeptide(L)' 'MDKNNIIKRCQNDYNLISNTTTKKGLKIEATLDRNEYEKGIKVSDKELEEINIKFNKKNPKWNYTINQSKKRKNK' A
#
# COMPACT_ATOMS: atom_id res chain seq x y z
N MET A 1 7.41 -15.07 15.04
CA MET A 1 8.33 -15.05 13.90
C MET A 1 9.27 -13.88 14.11
N ASP A 2 10.58 -14.11 14.12
CA ASP A 2 11.60 -13.07 14.39
C ASP A 2 11.57 -11.97 13.30
N LYS A 3 11.53 -10.70 13.69
CA LYS A 3 11.54 -9.53 12.78
C LYS A 3 12.75 -9.58 11.83
N ASN A 4 13.90 -10.08 12.30
CA ASN A 4 15.10 -10.21 11.49
C ASN A 4 14.91 -11.21 10.34
N ASN A 5 14.14 -12.28 10.57
CA ASN A 5 13.87 -13.29 9.54
C ASN A 5 12.89 -12.77 8.47
N ILE A 6 11.96 -11.87 8.82
CA ILE A 6 11.04 -11.24 7.87
C ILE A 6 11.80 -10.27 6.95
N ILE A 7 12.62 -9.39 7.53
CA ILE A 7 13.41 -8.41 6.76
C ILE A 7 14.40 -9.12 5.83
N LYS A 8 15.06 -10.20 6.32
CA LYS A 8 15.99 -10.99 5.52
C LYS A 8 15.31 -11.65 4.30
N ARG A 9 14.06 -12.08 4.43
CA ARG A 9 13.30 -12.64 3.30
C ARG A 9 12.93 -11.57 2.28
N CYS A 10 12.40 -10.43 2.73
CA CYS A 10 12.06 -9.31 1.85
C CYS A 10 13.28 -8.77 1.10
N GLN A 11 14.47 -8.80 1.70
CA GLN A 11 15.72 -8.42 1.04
C GLN A 11 16.07 -9.34 -0.14
N ASN A 12 15.84 -10.65 -0.01
CA ASN A 12 16.07 -11.59 -1.11
C ASN A 12 15.08 -11.35 -2.25
N ASP A 13 13.80 -11.16 -1.94
CA ASP A 13 12.76 -10.87 -2.94
C ASP A 13 13.05 -9.54 -3.67
N TYR A 14 13.47 -8.51 -2.92
CA TYR A 14 13.94 -7.22 -3.46
C TYR A 14 15.09 -7.40 -4.46
N ASN A 15 16.10 -8.22 -4.13
CA ASN A 15 17.25 -8.45 -5.00
C ASN A 15 16.85 -9.12 -6.31
N LEU A 16 15.83 -9.99 -6.30
CA LEU A 16 15.34 -10.65 -7.52
C LEU A 16 14.56 -9.67 -8.41
N ILE A 17 13.68 -8.88 -7.81
CA ILE A 17 12.81 -7.96 -8.54
C ILE A 17 13.63 -6.80 -9.16
N SER A 18 14.53 -6.20 -8.38
CA SER A 18 15.35 -5.05 -8.83
C SER A 18 16.34 -5.39 -9.95
N ASN A 19 16.76 -6.66 -10.06
CA ASN A 19 17.62 -7.14 -11.14
C ASN A 19 16.84 -7.60 -12.39
N THR A 20 15.51 -7.53 -12.38
CA THR A 20 14.69 -7.96 -13.52
C THR A 20 14.51 -6.82 -14.52
N THR A 21 14.70 -7.13 -15.81
CA THR A 21 14.43 -6.21 -16.93
C THR A 21 13.33 -6.80 -17.81
N THR A 22 12.40 -5.99 -18.28
CA THR A 22 11.36 -6.46 -19.21
C THR A 22 11.94 -6.83 -20.57
N LYS A 23 11.24 -7.66 -21.36
CA LYS A 23 11.66 -8.01 -22.74
C LYS A 23 11.90 -6.80 -23.66
N LYS A 24 11.31 -5.64 -23.32
CA LYS A 24 11.44 -4.38 -24.06
C LYS A 24 12.50 -3.44 -23.48
N GLY A 25 13.30 -3.89 -22.51
CA GLY A 25 14.43 -3.13 -21.95
C GLY A 25 14.10 -2.19 -20.79
N LEU A 26 12.86 -2.15 -20.29
CA LEU A 26 12.53 -1.35 -19.10
C LEU A 26 13.15 -1.98 -17.84
N LYS A 27 13.89 -1.18 -17.08
CA LYS A 27 14.42 -1.53 -15.75
C LYS A 27 13.34 -1.39 -14.69
N ILE A 28 13.35 -2.29 -13.72
CA ILE A 28 12.43 -2.27 -12.58
C ILE A 28 13.19 -1.72 -11.38
N GLU A 29 12.64 -0.67 -10.77
CA GLU A 29 13.12 -0.17 -9.48
C GLU A 29 12.19 -0.69 -8.38
N ALA A 30 12.80 -1.17 -7.30
CA ALA A 30 12.11 -1.55 -6.08
C ALA A 30 12.81 -0.85 -4.92
N THR A 31 12.15 -0.76 -3.78
CA THR A 31 12.72 -0.24 -2.52
C THR A 31 12.18 -1.09 -1.39
N LEU A 32 13.05 -1.43 -0.42
CA LEU A 32 12.61 -2.08 0.80
C LEU A 32 11.99 -1.05 1.74
N ASP A 33 10.70 -1.20 2.03
CA ASP A 33 10.04 -0.45 3.07
C ASP A 33 10.38 -1.05 4.45
N ARG A 34 11.05 -0.24 5.28
CA ARG A 34 11.49 -0.61 6.64
C ARG A 34 10.62 0.04 7.71
N ASN A 35 9.57 0.74 7.33
CA ASN A 35 8.68 1.41 8.28
C ASN A 35 7.99 0.37 9.17
N GLU A 36 7.91 0.68 10.47
CA GLU A 36 7.09 -0.09 11.39
C GLU A 36 5.65 0.45 11.32
N TYR A 37 4.76 -0.38 10.80
CA TYR A 37 3.33 -0.09 10.81
C TYR A 37 2.71 -0.72 12.06
N GLU A 38 2.24 0.13 12.96
CA GLU A 38 1.49 -0.30 14.13
C GLU A 38 0.24 -1.07 13.68
N LYS A 39 0.10 -2.29 14.21
CA LYS A 39 -1.04 -3.15 13.92
C LYS A 39 -2.15 -2.85 14.92
N GLY A 40 -3.39 -2.96 14.48
CA GLY A 40 -4.55 -2.89 15.37
C GLY A 40 -5.07 -1.48 15.63
N ILE A 41 -4.61 -0.46 14.90
CA ILE A 41 -5.28 0.84 14.87
C ILE A 41 -6.66 0.62 14.22
N LYS A 42 -7.69 0.53 15.06
CA LYS A 42 -9.08 0.36 14.63
C LYS A 42 -9.75 1.73 14.58
N VAL A 43 -10.09 2.17 13.38
CA VAL A 43 -11.01 3.29 13.19
C VAL A 43 -12.44 2.82 13.41
N SER A 44 -13.28 3.69 13.94
CA SER A 44 -14.72 3.41 14.05
C SER A 44 -15.38 3.39 12.67
N ASP A 45 -16.50 2.66 12.55
CA ASP A 45 -17.26 2.60 11.29
C ASP A 45 -17.71 4.01 10.85
N LYS A 46 -18.05 4.87 11.82
CA LYS A 46 -18.42 6.26 11.60
C LYS A 46 -17.29 7.08 10.98
N GLU A 47 -16.06 6.95 11.48
CA GLU A 47 -14.89 7.65 10.91
C GLU A 47 -14.58 7.15 9.50
N LEU A 48 -14.77 5.85 9.25
CA LEU A 48 -14.54 5.26 7.94
C LEU A 48 -15.60 5.72 6.92
N GLU A 49 -16.85 5.87 7.33
CA GLU A 49 -17.96 6.40 6.51
C GLU A 49 -17.75 7.87 6.09
N GLU A 50 -17.00 8.65 6.87
CA GLU A 50 -16.66 10.03 6.51
C GLU A 50 -15.68 10.12 5.32
N ILE A 51 -14.96 9.04 5.03
CA ILE A 51 -14.03 8.97 3.90
C ILE A 51 -14.82 8.76 2.61
N ASN A 52 -14.57 9.63 1.62
CA ASN A 52 -15.18 9.54 0.30
C ASN A 52 -14.50 8.44 -0.56
N ILE A 53 -14.74 7.18 -0.21
CA ILE A 53 -14.17 6.01 -0.90
C ILE A 53 -15.11 5.51 -1.99
N LYS A 54 -14.58 5.34 -3.20
CA LYS A 54 -15.25 4.66 -4.31
C LYS A 54 -14.56 3.32 -4.58
N PHE A 55 -15.27 2.22 -4.32
CA PHE A 55 -14.77 0.88 -4.57
C PHE A 55 -14.85 0.48 -6.05
N ASN A 56 -13.86 -0.28 -6.52
CA ASN A 56 -13.83 -0.82 -7.88
C ASN A 56 -14.77 -2.04 -8.03
N LYS A 57 -15.38 -2.23 -9.20
CA LYS A 57 -16.32 -3.34 -9.47
C LYS A 57 -15.68 -4.73 -9.44
N LYS A 58 -14.44 -4.88 -9.92
CA LYS A 58 -13.82 -6.22 -10.08
C LYS A 58 -13.19 -6.74 -8.80
N ASN A 59 -12.59 -5.86 -7.99
CA ASN A 59 -11.92 -6.20 -6.72
C ASN A 59 -12.12 -5.10 -5.67
N PRO A 60 -13.35 -4.87 -5.19
CA PRO A 60 -13.64 -3.75 -4.29
C PRO A 60 -12.83 -3.81 -2.98
N LYS A 61 -12.48 -5.00 -2.50
CA LYS A 61 -11.69 -5.17 -1.27
C LYS A 61 -10.25 -4.65 -1.36
N TRP A 62 -9.69 -4.56 -2.57
CA TRP A 62 -8.29 -4.19 -2.80
C TRP A 62 -8.16 -2.88 -3.56
N ASN A 63 -9.08 -2.65 -4.51
CA ASN A 63 -9.02 -1.55 -5.45
C ASN A 63 -10.12 -0.54 -5.12
N TYR A 64 -9.70 0.61 -4.63
CA TYR A 64 -10.59 1.72 -4.32
C TYR A 64 -9.92 3.06 -4.66
N THR A 65 -10.72 4.11 -4.75
CA THR A 65 -10.28 5.48 -4.96
C THR A 65 -10.78 6.33 -3.81
N ILE A 66 -9.86 7.01 -3.12
CA ILE A 66 -10.22 8.03 -2.12
C ILE A 66 -10.34 9.35 -2.87
N ASN A 67 -11.53 9.93 -2.88
CA ASN A 67 -11.79 11.23 -3.49
C ASN A 67 -11.66 12.34 -2.45
N GLN A 68 -11.59 13.58 -2.95
CA GLN A 68 -11.65 14.78 -2.11
C GLN A 68 -12.92 14.73 -1.24
N SER A 69 -12.79 15.05 0.05
CA SER A 69 -13.94 15.16 0.93
C SER A 69 -14.79 16.35 0.49
N LYS A 70 -16.13 16.19 0.48
CA LYS A 70 -17.06 17.28 0.13
C LYS A 70 -17.02 18.44 1.13
N LYS A 71 -16.39 18.22 2.31
CA LYS A 71 -16.16 19.24 3.33
C LYS A 71 -14.81 19.93 3.11
N ARG A 72 -14.72 20.79 2.10
CA ARG A 72 -13.87 21.99 2.19
C ARG A 72 -14.79 23.19 2.29
N LYS A 73 -15.23 23.51 3.50
CA LYS A 73 -15.73 24.84 3.82
C LYS A 73 -14.62 25.58 4.57
N ASN A 74 -14.28 26.73 4.00
CA ASN A 74 -13.55 27.88 4.57
C ASN A 74 -12.04 27.93 4.28
N LYS A 75 -11.68 28.80 3.33
CA LYS A 75 -10.96 30.03 3.68
C LYS A 75 -11.69 31.20 3.01
#